data_AF-A0A5B8CU36-F1
#
_entry.id   AF-A0A5B8CU36-F1
#
_cell.length_a   1.000
_cell.length_b   1.000
_cell.length_c   1.000
_cell.angle_alpha   90.00
_cell.angle_beta   90.00
_cell.angle_gamma   90.00
#
_symmetry.space_group_name_H-M   'P 1'
#
loop_
_entity.id
_entity.type
_entity.pdbx_description
1 polymer ?
#
loop_
_entity_poly.entity_id
_entity_poly.type
_entity_poly.pdbx_seq_one_letter_code
_entity_poly.pdbx_strand_id
1 'polypeptide(L)' 'MYVCVCNAVTERQVHEAVRQGAKTVKHLKDQLGVGAECGKCVSCAKACLKEAHAEQHPGLVRKMIQLTPVQLGAA' A
#
# COMPACT_ATOMS: atom_id res chain seq x y z
N MET A 1 4.40 11.78 -2.25
CA MET A 1 5.68 11.80 -3.01
C MET A 1 5.45 11.50 -4.50
N TYR A 2 6.41 11.77 -5.40
CA TYR A 2 6.43 11.16 -6.75
C TYR A 2 7.01 9.75 -6.67
N VAL A 3 6.22 8.77 -7.13
CA VAL A 3 6.62 7.37 -7.20
C VAL A 3 7.30 7.07 -8.55
N CYS A 4 6.78 7.62 -9.65
CA CYS A 4 7.35 7.47 -11.00
C CYS A 4 7.53 8.83 -11.66
N VAL A 5 8.77 9.19 -11.98
CA VAL A 5 9.08 10.48 -12.64
C VAL A 5 8.74 10.46 -14.13
N CYS A 6 9.07 9.36 -14.82
CA CYS A 6 8.75 9.14 -16.23
C CYS A 6 7.29 9.45 -16.58
N ASN A 7 6.37 8.91 -15.80
CA ASN A 7 4.92 9.02 -16.04
C ASN A 7 4.23 9.96 -15.03
N ALA A 8 5.00 10.79 -14.32
CA ALA A 8 4.49 11.75 -13.32
C ALA A 8 3.49 11.14 -12.31
N VAL A 9 3.72 9.91 -11.86
CA VAL A 9 2.83 9.21 -10.93
C VAL A 9 3.20 9.56 -9.50
N THR A 10 2.22 10.03 -8.74
CA THR A 10 2.33 10.34 -7.31
C THR A 10 1.84 9.18 -6.44
N GLU A 11 2.32 9.14 -5.22
CA GLU A 11 1.87 8.24 -4.16
C GLU A 11 0.35 8.32 -3.96
N ARG A 12 -0.23 9.53 -3.99
CA ARG A 12 -1.68 9.71 -3.89
C ARG A 12 -2.44 8.97 -4.99
N GLN A 13 -1.94 9.01 -6.23
CA GLN A 13 -2.52 8.27 -7.35
C GLN A 13 -2.36 6.75 -7.17
N VAL A 14 -1.26 6.28 -6.59
CA VAL A 14 -1.08 4.86 -6.24
C VAL A 14 -2.11 4.44 -5.19
N HIS A 15 -2.31 5.21 -4.12
CA HIS A 15 -3.30 4.89 -3.09
C HIS A 15 -4.73 4.92 -3.64
N GLU A 16 -5.03 5.85 -4.55
CA GLU A 16 -6.33 5.90 -5.22
C GLU A 16 -6.55 4.67 -6.11
N ALA A 17 -5.56 4.27 -6.91
CA ALA A 17 -5.64 3.04 -7.71
C ALA A 17 -5.87 1.80 -6.82
N VAL A 18 -5.22 1.74 -5.65
CA VAL A 18 -5.44 0.67 -4.66
C VAL A 18 -6.86 0.70 -4.08
N ARG A 19 -7.42 1.88 -3.76
CA ARG A 19 -8.84 2.04 -3.38
C ARG A 19 -9.79 1.57 -4.48
N GLN A 20 -9.42 1.77 -5.74
CA GLN A 20 -10.17 1.31 -6.91
C GLN A 20 -9.93 -0.18 -7.24
N GLY A 21 -9.12 -0.90 -6.45
CA GLY A 21 -8.94 -2.35 -6.56
C GLY A 21 -7.65 -2.79 -7.25
N ALA A 22 -6.67 -1.91 -7.46
CA ALA A 22 -5.32 -2.34 -7.85
C ALA A 22 -4.71 -3.20 -6.73
N LYS A 23 -4.26 -4.42 -7.07
CA LYS A 23 -3.68 -5.40 -6.12
C LYS A 23 -2.23 -5.76 -6.44
N THR A 24 -1.73 -5.34 -7.59
CA THR A 24 -0.39 -5.70 -8.07
C THR A 24 0.28 -4.51 -8.73
N VAL A 25 1.61 -4.51 -8.77
CA VAL A 25 2.37 -3.51 -9.54
C VAL A 25 2.03 -3.58 -11.03
N LYS A 26 1.62 -4.75 -11.54
CA LYS A 26 1.10 -4.88 -12.91
C LYS A 26 -0.18 -4.06 -13.11
N HIS A 27 -1.15 -4.13 -12.19
CA HIS A 27 -2.33 -3.25 -12.26
C HIS A 27 -1.94 -1.77 -12.20
N LEU A 28 -0.99 -1.39 -11.35
CA LEU A 28 -0.50 0.00 -11.31
C LEU A 28 0.21 0.41 -12.61
N LYS A 29 0.93 -0.50 -13.26
CA LYS A 29 1.53 -0.27 -14.58
C LYS A 29 0.43 -0.03 -15.62
N ASP A 30 -0.57 -0.89 -15.65
CA ASP A 30 -1.65 -0.84 -16.65
C ASP A 30 -2.53 0.42 -16.47
N GLN A 31 -2.75 0.87 -15.23
CA GLN A 31 -3.58 2.04 -14.93
C GLN A 31 -2.83 3.37 -14.93
N LEU A 32 -1.60 3.40 -14.41
CA LEU A 32 -0.85 4.64 -14.12
C LEU A 32 0.47 4.74 -14.91
N GLY A 33 0.87 3.71 -15.66
CA GLY A 33 2.15 3.68 -16.37
C GLY A 33 3.38 3.42 -15.48
N VAL A 34 3.21 3.05 -14.22
CA VAL A 34 4.33 2.75 -13.32
C VAL A 34 5.21 1.63 -13.90
N GLY A 35 6.51 1.88 -14.06
CA GLY A 35 7.46 0.89 -14.55
C GLY A 35 7.29 0.55 -16.04
N ALA A 36 6.54 1.34 -16.81
CA ALA A 36 6.40 1.17 -18.26
C ALA A 36 7.64 1.63 -19.05
N GLU A 37 8.43 2.56 -18.49
CA GLU A 37 9.61 3.14 -19.15
C GLU A 37 10.93 2.66 -18.51
N CYS A 38 11.57 3.44 -17.63
CA CYS A 38 12.89 3.10 -17.09
C CYS A 38 12.89 2.04 -15.97
N GLY A 39 11.73 1.68 -15.42
CA GLY A 39 11.58 0.66 -14.38
C GLY A 39 12.10 1.02 -12.98
N LYS A 40 12.84 2.12 -12.80
CA LYS A 40 13.46 2.51 -11.52
C LYS A 40 12.47 2.67 -10.36
N CYS A 41 11.22 3.00 -10.65
CA CYS A 41 10.16 3.18 -9.66
C CYS A 41 9.55 1.88 -9.13
N VAL A 42 9.83 0.71 -9.72
CA VAL A 42 9.08 -0.54 -9.45
C VAL A 42 9.17 -0.97 -7.98
N SER A 43 10.35 -0.87 -7.35
CA SER A 43 10.52 -1.17 -5.92
C SER A 43 9.74 -0.21 -5.03
N CYS A 44 9.81 1.10 -5.31
CA CYS A 44 9.06 2.14 -4.60
C CYS A 44 7.54 1.94 -4.75
N ALA A 45 7.05 1.72 -5.97
CA ALA A 45 5.63 1.46 -6.21
C ALA A 45 5.11 0.20 -5.50
N LYS A 46 5.95 -0.84 -5.41
CA LYS A 46 5.63 -2.05 -4.64
C LYS A 46 5.52 -1.77 -3.15
N ALA A 47 6.35 -0.88 -2.60
CA ALA A 47 6.26 -0.45 -1.21
C ALA A 47 4.97 0.33 -0.95
N CYS A 48 4.70 1.38 -1.74
CA CYS A 48 3.45 2.16 -1.63
C CYS A 48 2.20 1.29 -1.78
N LEU A 49 2.20 0.30 -2.68
CA LEU A 49 1.08 -0.63 -2.82
C LEU A 49 0.84 -1.44 -1.54
N LYS A 50 1.91 -1.93 -0.90
CA LYS A 50 1.79 -2.67 0.36
C LYS A 50 1.30 -1.79 1.51
N GLU A 51 1.83 -0.57 1.60
CA GLU A 51 1.43 0.42 2.60
C GLU A 51 -0.05 0.78 2.45
N ALA A 52 -0.49 1.10 1.22
CA ALA A 52 -1.89 1.41 0.94
C ALA A 52 -2.85 0.25 1.30
N HIS A 53 -2.45 -1.01 1.07
CA HIS A 53 -3.26 -2.16 1.49
C HIS A 53 -3.27 -2.36 3.02
N ALA A 54 -2.16 -2.05 3.71
CA ALA A 54 -2.12 -2.11 5.17
C ALA A 54 -3.04 -1.06 5.81
N GLU A 55 -3.10 0.14 5.23
CA GLU A 55 -4.00 1.22 5.64
C GLU A 55 -5.49 0.85 5.48
N GLN A 56 -5.85 0.07 4.45
CA GLN A 56 -7.22 -0.40 4.23
C GLN A 56 -7.71 -1.41 5.29
N HIS A 57 -6.79 -2.06 6.02
CA HIS A 57 -7.11 -3.08 7.02
C HIS A 57 -6.54 -2.71 8.41
N PRO A 58 -7.06 -1.65 9.06
CA PRO A 58 -6.58 -1.18 10.36
C PRO A 58 -6.73 -2.21 11.49
N GLY A 59 -7.52 -3.28 11.29
CA GLY A 59 -7.74 -4.34 12.26
C GLY A 59 -6.54 -5.29 12.48
N LEU A 60 -5.61 -5.40 11.52
CA LEU A 60 -4.47 -6.32 11.66
C LEU A 60 -3.30 -5.68 12.44
N VAL A 61 -3.10 -4.37 12.32
CA VAL A 61 -2.12 -3.62 13.15
C VAL A 61 -2.58 -3.49 14.61
N ARG A 62 -3.89 -3.50 14.87
CA ARG A 62 -4.46 -3.52 16.22
C ARG A 62 -4.21 -4.83 16.98
N LYS A 63 -4.16 -5.97 16.27
CA LYS A 63 -3.96 -7.30 16.86
C LYS A 63 -2.57 -7.53 17.47
N MET A 64 -1.58 -6.71 17.10
CA MET A 64 -0.20 -6.84 17.60
C MET A 64 0.14 -5.88 18.75
N ILE A 65 -0.64 -4.80 18.93
CA ILE A 65 -0.54 -3.89 20.09
C ILE A 65 -1.54 -4.25 21.22
N GLN A 66 -2.59 -5.03 20.93
CA GLN A 66 -3.58 -5.48 21.93
C GLN A 66 -3.30 -6.87 22.53
N LEU A 67 -2.04 -7.33 22.54
CA LEU A 67 -1.62 -8.45 23.38
C LEU A 67 -0.98 -7.91 24.67
N THR A 68 -1.75 -7.17 25.47
CA THR A 68 -1.42 -6.94 26.87
C THR A 68 -2.26 -7.86 27.75
N PRO A 69 -1.67 -8.55 28.74
CA PRO A 69 -2.30 -9.67 29.43
C PRO A 69 -3.04 -9.17 30.67
N VAL A 70 -4.37 -9.07 30.64
CA VAL A 70 -5.16 -9.10 31.87
C VAL A 70 -6.61 -9.35 31.54
N GLN A 71 -7.15 -10.47 32.00
CA GLN A 71 -8.48 -10.66 32.61
C GLN A 71 -8.70 -12.16 32.81
N LEU A 72 -7.83 -12.77 33.63
CA LEU A 72 -8.22 -13.93 34.41
C LEU A 72 -8.29 -13.45 35.86
N GLY A 73 -9.50 -13.08 36.30
CA GLY A 73 -9.73 -12.57 37.64
C GLY A 73 -10.96 -11.66 37.74
N ALA A 74 -12.15 -12.24 37.72
CA ALA A 74 -13.33 -11.67 38.38
C ALA A 74 -14.38 -12.78 38.56
N ALA A 75 -14.49 -13.23 39.82
CA ALA A 75 -15.60 -13.95 40.50
C ALA A 75 -16.19 -15.20 39.85
#